data_AF-A0A847BG50-F1
#
_entry.id   AF-A0A847BG50-F1
#
_cell.length_a   1.000
_cell.length_b   1.000
_cell.length_c   1.000
_cell.angle_alpha   90.00
_cell.angle_beta   90.00
_cell.angle_gamma   90.00
#
_symmetry.space_group_name_H-M   'P 1'
#
loop_
_entity.id
_entity.type
_entity.pdbx_description
1 polymer ?
#
loop_
_entity_poly.entity_id
_entity_poly.type
_entity_poly.pdbx_seq_one_letter_code
_entity_poly.pdbx_strand_id
1 'polypeptide(L)' 'ELSMQLRDNKLNNLEAGNPELIVTANIGCQTHLNGAGRTQVRHWIEIVDESLTS' A
#
# COMPACT_ATOMS: atom_id res chain seq x y z
N GLU A 1 12.53 8.83 12.78
CA GLU A 1 11.78 8.02 13.75
C GLU A 1 10.25 8.17 13.59
N LEU A 2 9.68 9.38 13.75
CA LEU A 2 8.23 9.62 13.65
C LEU A 2 7.60 9.12 12.32
N SER A 3 8.26 9.32 11.19
CA SER A 3 7.75 8.82 9.90
C SER A 3 7.58 7.30 9.87
N MET A 4 8.49 6.53 10.50
CA MET A 4 8.34 5.07 10.60
C MET A 4 7.20 4.69 11.53
N GLN A 5 7.07 5.36 12.67
CA GLN A 5 5.94 5.14 13.60
C GLN A 5 4.58 5.41 12.92
N LEU A 6 4.46 6.50 12.16
CA LEU A 6 3.24 6.83 11.43
C LEU A 6 2.96 5.83 10.31
N ARG A 7 3.99 5.37 9.59
CA ARG A 7 3.89 4.29 8.60
C ARG A 7 3.34 3.03 9.23
N ASP A 8 3.93 2.59 10.33
CA ASP A 8 3.59 1.33 10.97
C ASP A 8 2.17 1.39 11.58
N ASN A 9 1.79 2.54 12.16
CA ASN A 9 0.41 2.80 12.59
C ASN A 9 -0.59 2.75 11.43
N LYS A 10 -0.25 3.32 10.28
CA LYS A 10 -1.11 3.27 9.09
C LYS A 10 -1.27 1.82 8.61
N LEU A 11 -0.18 1.06 8.53
CA LEU A 11 -0.21 -0.35 8.11
C LEU A 11 -0.99 -1.21 9.09
N ASN A 12 -0.82 -1.05 10.40
CA ASN A 12 -1.61 -1.78 11.41
C ASN A 12 -3.11 -1.55 11.22
N ASN A 13 -3.54 -0.32 10.94
CA ASN A 13 -4.94 -0.01 10.72
C ASN A 13 -5.47 -0.56 9.39
N LEU A 14 -4.68 -0.48 8.31
CA LEU A 14 -5.08 -1.02 7.00
C LEU A 14 -5.15 -2.55 7.01
N GLU A 15 -4.21 -3.20 7.71
CA GLU A 15 -4.09 -4.66 7.76
C GLU A 15 -5.09 -5.31 8.74
N ALA A 16 -5.78 -4.52 9.59
CA ALA A 16 -6.80 -5.04 10.51
C ALA A 16 -7.94 -5.79 9.79
N GLY A 17 -8.21 -5.45 8.53
CA GLY A 17 -9.18 -6.16 7.68
C GLY A 17 -8.64 -7.40 6.97
N ASN A 18 -7.38 -7.80 7.22
CA ASN A 18 -6.64 -8.83 6.50
C ASN A 18 -6.74 -8.69 4.96
N PRO A 19 -6.45 -7.50 4.38
CA PRO A 19 -6.53 -7.31 2.95
C PRO A 19 -5.45 -8.12 2.22
N GLU A 20 -5.81 -8.69 1.08
CA GLU A 20 -4.85 -9.32 0.15
C GLU A 20 -3.92 -8.28 -0.49
N LEU A 21 -4.43 -7.06 -0.71
CA LEU A 21 -3.73 -5.97 -1.37
C LEU A 21 -4.18 -4.62 -0.82
N ILE A 22 -3.24 -3.68 -0.64
CA ILE A 22 -3.53 -2.28 -0.34
C ILE A 22 -3.36 -1.45 -1.61
N VAL A 23 -4.35 -0.63 -1.93
CA VAL A 23 -4.33 0.25 -3.12
C VAL A 23 -4.14 1.70 -2.72
N THR A 24 -3.28 2.42 -3.45
CA THR A 24 -3.01 3.85 -3.24
C THR A 24 -3.04 4.64 -4.54
N ALA A 25 -3.37 5.93 -4.45
CA ALA A 25 -3.25 6.91 -5.54
C ALA A 25 -2.09 7.89 -5.34
N ASN A 26 -1.16 7.55 -4.45
CA ASN A 26 0.03 8.34 -4.17
C ASN A 26 1.26 7.45 -4.23
N ILE A 27 2.13 7.71 -5.22
CA ILE A 27 3.38 6.96 -5.44
C ILE A 27 4.32 7.03 -4.23
N GLY A 28 4.35 8.18 -3.53
CA GLY A 28 5.11 8.34 -2.30
C GLY A 28 4.60 7.41 -1.18
N CYS A 29 3.29 7.30 -1.02
CA CYS A 29 2.69 6.33 -0.10
C CYS A 29 2.98 4.89 -0.54
N GLN A 30 2.92 4.57 -1.84
CA GLN A 30 3.28 3.23 -2.34
C GLN A 30 4.71 2.87 -1.93
N THR A 31 5.69 3.72 -2.27
CA THR A 31 7.10 3.50 -1.94
C THR A 31 7.32 3.46 -0.42
N HIS A 32 6.73 4.40 0.32
CA HIS A 32 6.95 4.51 1.76
C HIS A 32 6.38 3.33 2.53
N LEU A 33 5.14 2.93 2.21
CA LEU A 33 4.47 1.80 2.87
C LEU A 33 5.11 0.46 2.46
N ASN A 34 5.44 0.25 1.18
CA ASN A 34 6.16 -0.96 0.74
C ASN A 34 7.54 -1.10 1.40
N GLY A 35 8.19 0.00 1.78
CA GLY A 35 9.42 -0.03 2.55
C GLY A 35 9.32 -0.70 3.92
N ALA A 36 8.11 -1.06 4.39
CA ALA A 36 7.91 -1.89 5.59
C ALA A 36 8.00 -3.40 5.32
N GLY A 37 7.92 -3.85 4.06
CA GLY A 37 7.96 -5.27 3.71
C GLY A 37 6.77 -6.11 4.23
N ARG A 38 5.58 -5.49 4.37
CA ARG A 38 4.34 -6.13 4.87
C ARG A 38 3.38 -6.40 3.71
N THR A 39 2.06 -6.20 3.89
CA THR A 39 1.06 -6.35 2.82
C THR A 39 1.45 -5.48 1.62
N GLN A 40 1.37 -6.07 0.41
CA GLN A 40 1.75 -5.39 -0.82
C GLN A 40 0.90 -4.12 -1.02
N VAL A 41 1.56 -3.02 -1.38
CA VAL A 41 0.91 -1.76 -1.74
C VAL A 41 1.12 -1.48 -3.23
N ARG A 42 0.04 -1.26 -3.97
CA ARG A 42 0.07 -0.99 -5.42
C ARG A 42 -0.59 0.33 -5.79
N HIS A 43 -0.13 0.95 -6.87
CA HIS A 43 -0.82 2.09 -7.43
C HIS A 43 -2.09 1.64 -8.14
N TRP A 44 -3.21 2.34 -7.95
CA TRP A 44 -4.50 1.95 -8.54
C TRP A 44 -4.44 1.82 -10.07
N ILE A 45 -3.60 2.64 -10.73
CA ILE A 45 -3.48 2.62 -12.19
C ILE A 45 -2.94 1.28 -12.70
N GLU A 46 -2.07 0.61 -11.94
CA GLU A 46 -1.50 -0.69 -12.34
C GLU A 46 -2.58 -1.78 -12.36
N ILE A 47 -3.54 -1.71 -11.43
CA ILE A 47 -4.66 -2.66 -11.33
C ILE A 47 -5.64 -2.45 -12.48
N VAL A 48 -5.91 -1.18 -12.81
CA VAL A 48 -6.77 -0.83 -13.95
C VAL A 48 -6.11 -1.25 -15.26
N ASP A 49 -4.82 -1.00 -15.42
CA ASP A 49 -4.07 -1.40 -16.61
C ASP A 49 -4.08 -2.93 -16.80
N GLU A 50 -3.82 -3.70 -15.74
CA GLU A 50 -3.95 -5.17 -15.75
C GLU A 50 -5.36 -5.60 -16.15
N SER A 51 -6.40 -4.94 -15.64
CA SER A 51 -7.80 -5.29 -15.94
C SER A 51 -8.21 -4.96 -17.38
N LEU A 52 -7.57 -3.97 -18.02
CA LEU A 52 -7.84 -3.57 -19.39
C LEU A 52 -7.03 -4.35 -20.44
N THR A 53 -5.93 -4.95 -20.02
CA THR A 53 -5.02 -5.73 -20.88
C THR A 53 -5.19 -7.25 -20.74
N SER A 54 -6.06 -7.69 -19.82
CA SER A 54 -6.45 -9.09 -19.61
C SER A 54 -7.53 -9.58 -20.57
#